data_AF-M2UR86-F1
#
_entry.id   AF-M2UR86-F1
#
_cell.length_a   1.000
_cell.length_b   1.000
_cell.length_c   1.000
_cell.angle_alpha   90.00
_cell.angle_beta   90.00
_cell.angle_gamma   90.00
#
_symmetry.space_group_name_H-M   'P 1'
#
loop_
_entity.id
_entity.type
_entity.pdbx_description
1 polymer ?
#
loop_
_entity_poly.entity_id
_entity_poly.type
_entity_poly.pdbx_seq_one_letter_code
_entity_poly.pdbx_strand_id
1 'polypeptide(L)'
;MNNYSFLESSQQQAQQQQQQHNQSRPPPSPSHSQAGSIAGSQVNGGGQNSIPMVNGLPSGGQQTDMNHLWAVVQQLSQLLEENKAQTRGIVEGVAAIQGRAALEEGGEVGGGSAPRGNGVSMREVNGEINAATQTHLQNQLTTAQSTIASLTATNTSLSALLTDYESALALLLDKLRPYAYSQTSSILALHKHYQTLLEQERSTSMSLRIEHAEWQAGLSRVAENARNALRMQGEVEAGLRGRCKELGEENRVLRRMVGWEEREDSDDEDEDSV
;
A
#
# COMPACT_ATOMS: atom_id res chain seq x y z
N MET A 1 23.38 -38.06 -56.92
CA MET A 1 24.67 -37.74 -56.27
C MET A 1 24.48 -36.44 -55.52
N ASN A 2 24.65 -36.53 -54.20
CA ASN A 2 24.23 -35.58 -53.17
C ASN A 2 25.25 -34.44 -53.04
N ASN A 3 24.81 -33.18 -52.91
CA ASN A 3 25.69 -32.05 -52.63
C ASN A 3 25.04 -30.98 -51.70
N TYR A 4 24.28 -31.39 -50.68
CA TYR A 4 23.72 -30.45 -49.69
C TYR A 4 23.79 -30.95 -48.23
N SER A 5 24.89 -31.60 -47.82
CA SER A 5 25.11 -32.01 -46.40
C SER A 5 26.21 -31.23 -45.67
N PHE A 6 26.83 -30.23 -46.32
CA PHE A 6 27.93 -29.45 -45.72
C PHE A 6 27.48 -28.09 -45.12
N LEU A 7 26.31 -27.57 -45.50
CA LEU A 7 25.78 -26.32 -44.92
C LEU A 7 25.03 -26.53 -43.59
N GLU A 8 24.45 -27.71 -43.34
CA GLU A 8 23.73 -28.01 -42.09
C GLU A 8 24.69 -28.19 -40.90
N SER A 9 25.85 -28.80 -41.14
CA SER A 9 26.84 -29.13 -40.11
C SER A 9 27.61 -27.92 -39.59
N SER A 10 27.73 -26.84 -40.38
CA SER A 10 28.36 -25.58 -39.94
C SER A 10 27.40 -24.68 -39.16
N GLN A 11 26.08 -24.75 -39.41
CA GLN A 11 25.09 -24.03 -38.60
C GLN A 11 24.86 -24.68 -37.22
N GLN A 12 24.95 -26.01 -37.13
CA GLN A 12 24.76 -26.70 -35.84
C GLN A 12 25.93 -26.56 -34.86
N GLN A 13 27.14 -26.28 -35.35
CA GLN A 13 28.32 -26.06 -34.49
C GLN A 13 28.39 -24.65 -33.88
N ALA A 14 27.71 -23.66 -34.49
CA ALA A 14 27.64 -22.30 -33.95
C ALA A 14 26.55 -22.12 -32.86
N GLN A 15 25.58 -23.04 -32.75
CA GLN A 15 24.53 -22.96 -31.74
C GLN A 15 24.82 -23.71 -30.43
N GLN A 16 25.90 -24.52 -30.37
CA GLN A 16 26.21 -25.32 -29.18
C GLN A 16 27.34 -24.78 -28.28
N GLN A 17 27.94 -23.63 -28.62
CA GLN A 17 29.04 -23.06 -27.82
C GLN A 17 28.69 -21.74 -27.09
N GLN A 18 27.40 -21.41 -26.96
CA GLN A 18 26.95 -20.23 -26.20
C GLN A 18 26.00 -20.55 -25.03
N GLN A 19 26.02 -21.78 -24.54
CA GLN A 19 25.35 -22.20 -23.30
C GLN A 19 26.34 -22.87 -22.35
N GLN A 20 27.33 -22.11 -21.85
CA GLN A 20 28.04 -22.43 -20.60
C GLN A 20 28.98 -21.27 -20.25
N HIS A 21 28.43 -20.21 -19.66
CA HIS A 21 29.06 -19.32 -18.66
C HIS A 21 28.06 -18.20 -18.35
N ASN A 22 27.07 -18.48 -17.50
CA ASN A 22 26.35 -17.42 -16.82
C ASN A 22 25.77 -17.93 -15.49
N GLN A 23 26.67 -18.16 -14.52
CA GLN A 23 26.29 -18.26 -13.11
C GLN A 23 26.70 -16.96 -12.40
N SER A 24 25.68 -16.24 -11.94
CA SER A 24 25.59 -15.47 -10.69
C SER A 24 26.68 -14.43 -10.36
N ARG A 25 26.32 -13.14 -10.49
CA ARG A 25 26.75 -12.10 -9.53
C ARG A 25 25.60 -11.11 -9.26
N PRO A 26 25.01 -11.10 -8.06
CA PRO A 26 24.11 -10.02 -7.64
C PRO A 26 24.91 -8.73 -7.34
N PRO A 27 24.31 -7.53 -7.52
CA PRO A 27 24.96 -6.26 -7.19
C PRO A 27 25.13 -6.09 -5.66
N PRO A 28 26.14 -5.33 -5.19
CA PRO A 28 26.39 -5.14 -3.77
C PRO A 28 25.32 -4.22 -3.15
N SER A 29 24.72 -4.68 -2.06
CA SER A 29 23.84 -3.87 -1.20
C SER A 29 24.66 -2.84 -0.41
N PRO A 30 24.16 -1.61 -0.18
CA PRO A 30 24.84 -0.63 0.66
C PRO A 30 24.81 -1.06 2.13
N SER A 31 25.98 -0.99 2.78
CA SER A 31 26.15 -1.21 4.22
C SER A 31 25.34 -0.20 5.03
N HIS A 32 24.55 -0.70 5.97
CA HIS A 32 23.94 0.12 7.02
C HIS A 32 24.95 0.27 8.16
N SER A 33 25.46 1.49 8.33
CA SER A 33 26.29 1.87 9.47
C SER A 33 25.45 1.96 10.73
N GLN A 34 25.84 1.15 11.72
CA GLN A 34 25.31 1.10 13.07
C GLN A 34 25.55 2.42 13.82
N ALA A 35 24.48 3.09 14.24
CA ALA A 35 24.49 4.07 15.32
C ALA A 35 23.64 3.51 16.47
N GLY A 36 24.26 3.36 17.64
CA GLY A 36 23.69 2.65 18.78
C GLY A 36 22.54 3.36 19.49
N SER A 37 21.83 2.61 20.33
CA SER A 37 21.48 2.97 21.72
C SER A 37 20.49 1.97 22.37
N ILE A 38 21.01 1.29 23.40
CA ILE A 38 20.38 0.90 24.68
C ILE A 38 19.00 0.18 24.69
N ALA A 39 18.97 -1.08 25.15
CA ALA A 39 18.41 -1.50 26.46
C ALA A 39 17.89 -2.96 26.49
N GLY A 40 18.25 -3.69 27.56
CA GLY A 40 17.35 -4.65 28.21
C GLY A 40 17.45 -6.13 27.81
N SER A 41 18.39 -6.84 28.40
CA SER A 41 18.34 -8.31 28.53
C SER A 41 17.44 -8.68 29.72
N GLN A 42 16.33 -9.42 29.49
CA GLN A 42 15.89 -10.53 30.36
C GLN A 42 14.64 -11.29 29.86
N VAL A 43 14.71 -12.62 29.99
CA VAL A 43 13.66 -13.60 30.35
C VAL A 43 12.64 -14.08 29.29
N ASN A 44 12.95 -15.29 28.78
CA ASN A 44 12.13 -16.52 28.71
C ASN A 44 10.58 -16.41 28.73
N GLY A 45 9.93 -16.94 27.69
CA GLY A 45 8.50 -17.28 27.71
C GLY A 45 7.99 -17.65 26.32
N GLY A 46 7.76 -18.94 26.06
CA GLY A 46 7.28 -19.46 24.79
C GLY A 46 5.83 -19.10 24.46
N GLY A 47 5.47 -19.23 23.18
CA GLY A 47 4.09 -19.13 22.72
C GLY A 47 3.94 -18.54 21.31
N GLN A 48 4.17 -19.37 20.30
CA GLN A 48 3.28 -19.55 19.16
C GLN A 48 2.55 -18.30 18.61
N ASN A 49 3.08 -17.69 17.54
CA ASN A 49 2.40 -17.44 16.24
C ASN A 49 3.20 -16.42 15.39
N SER A 50 4.24 -16.88 14.69
CA SER A 50 5.05 -16.04 13.80
C SER A 50 4.61 -16.23 12.35
N ILE A 51 3.86 -15.26 11.81
CA ILE A 51 3.53 -15.20 10.38
C ILE A 51 4.77 -14.64 9.64
N PRO A 52 5.28 -15.30 8.58
CA PRO A 52 6.48 -14.86 7.89
C PRO A 52 6.21 -13.59 7.06
N MET A 53 6.97 -12.53 7.32
CA MET A 53 7.07 -11.35 6.45
C MET A 53 7.92 -11.68 5.22
N VAL A 54 7.27 -11.89 4.06
CA VAL A 54 7.90 -11.89 2.74
C VAL A 54 7.01 -11.10 1.76
N ASN A 55 7.53 -9.94 1.36
CA ASN A 55 7.50 -9.35 0.02
C ASN A 55 6.16 -9.17 -0.74
N GLY A 56 5.75 -7.90 -0.88
CA GLY A 56 5.04 -7.42 -2.08
C GLY A 56 3.60 -6.95 -1.87
N LEU A 57 3.41 -5.63 -1.73
CA LEU A 57 2.15 -4.86 -1.88
C LEU A 57 1.01 -5.24 -0.91
N PRO A 58 0.50 -4.34 -0.05
CA PRO A 58 -0.67 -4.60 0.77
C PRO A 58 -1.95 -4.52 -0.09
N SER A 59 -2.18 -5.54 -0.91
CA SER A 59 -3.51 -5.86 -1.46
C SER A 59 -4.31 -6.71 -0.46
N GLY A 60 -4.16 -6.43 0.84
CA GLY A 60 -4.89 -7.10 1.92
C GLY A 60 -6.15 -6.35 2.37
N GLY A 61 -6.24 -5.03 2.11
CA GLY A 61 -7.35 -4.21 2.59
C GLY A 61 -8.72 -4.61 2.03
N GLN A 62 -8.80 -4.94 0.74
CA GLN A 62 -10.07 -5.30 0.11
C GLN A 62 -10.56 -6.71 0.46
N GLN A 63 -9.66 -7.68 0.70
CA GLN A 63 -10.05 -9.03 1.09
C GLN A 63 -10.41 -9.11 2.59
N THR A 64 -9.70 -8.37 3.44
CA THR A 64 -10.07 -8.23 4.85
C THR A 64 -11.41 -7.49 5.00
N ASP A 65 -11.65 -6.45 4.19
CA ASP A 65 -12.93 -5.74 4.17
C ASP A 65 -14.08 -6.63 3.68
N MET A 66 -13.88 -7.42 2.62
CA MET A 66 -14.87 -8.40 2.17
C MET A 66 -15.25 -9.44 3.23
N ASN A 67 -14.27 -9.94 3.98
CA ASN A 67 -14.52 -10.87 5.09
C ASN A 67 -15.24 -10.17 6.27
N HIS A 68 -14.91 -8.89 6.53
CA HIS A 68 -15.58 -8.07 7.55
C HIS A 68 -17.03 -7.76 7.16
N LEU A 69 -17.29 -7.36 5.92
CA LEU A 69 -18.65 -7.14 5.40
C LEU A 69 -19.48 -8.42 5.47
N TRP A 70 -18.90 -9.58 5.16
CA TRP A 70 -19.60 -10.85 5.29
C TRP A 70 -19.98 -11.16 6.75
N ALA A 71 -19.08 -10.90 7.71
CA ALA A 71 -19.37 -11.05 9.13
C ALA A 71 -20.48 -10.09 9.61
N VAL A 72 -20.46 -8.83 9.15
CA VAL A 72 -21.50 -7.83 9.47
C VAL A 72 -22.85 -8.23 8.87
N VAL A 73 -22.89 -8.73 7.64
CA VAL A 73 -24.13 -9.23 7.01
C VAL A 73 -24.69 -10.44 7.76
N GLN A 74 -23.81 -11.37 8.18
CA GLN A 74 -24.21 -12.51 9.00
C GLN A 74 -24.83 -12.06 10.34
N GLN A 75 -24.21 -11.07 10.99
CA GLN A 75 -24.72 -10.48 12.24
C GLN A 75 -26.06 -9.76 12.04
N LEU A 76 -26.21 -8.98 10.97
CA LEU A 76 -27.49 -8.32 10.65
C LEU A 76 -28.60 -9.33 10.36
N SER A 77 -28.28 -10.44 9.68
CA SER A 77 -29.23 -11.53 9.42
C SER A 77 -29.71 -12.16 10.73
N GLN A 78 -28.79 -12.40 11.67
CA GLN A 78 -29.12 -12.93 12.99
C GLN A 78 -29.99 -11.96 13.80
N LEU A 79 -29.67 -10.67 13.78
CA LEU A 79 -30.49 -9.64 14.44
C LEU A 79 -31.88 -9.51 13.81
N LEU A 80 -32.01 -9.68 12.50
CA LEU A 80 -33.30 -9.60 11.81
C LEU A 80 -34.17 -10.82 12.13
N GLU A 81 -33.59 -12.02 12.24
CA GLU A 81 -34.30 -13.21 12.70
C GLU A 81 -34.72 -13.09 14.17
N GLU A 82 -33.86 -12.53 15.03
CA GLU A 82 -34.20 -12.23 16.42
C GLU A 82 -35.34 -11.22 16.51
N ASN A 83 -35.32 -10.16 15.69
CA ASN A 83 -36.38 -9.15 15.66
C ASN A 83 -37.72 -9.75 15.19
N LYS A 84 -37.69 -10.66 14.21
CA LYS A 84 -38.87 -11.44 13.79
C LYS A 84 -39.38 -12.37 14.88
N ALA A 85 -38.49 -13.00 15.65
CA ALA A 85 -38.88 -13.85 16.77
C ALA A 85 -39.50 -13.02 17.91
N GLN A 86 -38.91 -11.88 18.25
CA GLN A 86 -39.47 -10.94 19.23
C GLN A 86 -40.83 -10.40 18.79
N THR A 87 -40.98 -10.04 17.51
CA THR A 87 -42.27 -9.59 16.95
C THR A 87 -43.33 -10.69 17.02
N ARG A 88 -42.97 -11.95 16.73
CA ARG A 88 -43.87 -13.10 16.92
C ARG A 88 -44.29 -13.27 18.38
N GLY A 89 -43.36 -13.17 19.33
CA GLY A 89 -43.66 -13.22 20.76
C GLY A 89 -44.58 -12.09 21.23
N ILE A 90 -44.42 -10.88 20.68
CA ILE A 90 -45.33 -9.75 20.96
C ILE A 90 -46.73 -10.03 20.39
N VAL A 91 -46.83 -10.52 19.16
CA VAL A 91 -48.14 -10.84 18.54
C VAL A 91 -48.86 -11.96 19.30
N GLU A 92 -48.14 -12.99 19.74
CA GLU A 92 -48.70 -14.07 20.58
C GLU A 92 -49.13 -13.54 21.95
N GLY A 93 -48.34 -12.65 22.57
CA GLY A 93 -48.71 -11.97 23.82
C GLY A 93 -49.96 -11.11 23.68
N VAL A 94 -50.08 -10.37 22.57
CA VAL A 94 -51.28 -9.58 22.25
C VAL A 94 -52.50 -10.47 22.04
N ALA A 95 -52.36 -11.59 21.33
CA ALA A 95 -53.44 -12.55 21.14
C ALA A 95 -53.90 -13.19 22.46
N ALA A 96 -52.98 -13.47 23.39
CA ALA A 96 -53.30 -13.99 24.71
C ALA A 96 -54.04 -12.95 25.59
N ILE A 97 -53.66 -11.67 25.49
CA ILE A 97 -54.35 -10.57 26.18
C ILE A 97 -55.75 -10.37 25.61
N GLN A 98 -55.91 -10.42 24.28
CA GLN A 98 -57.21 -10.30 23.61
C GLN A 98 -58.13 -11.49 23.89
N GLY A 99 -57.57 -12.70 24.00
CA GLY A 99 -58.29 -13.90 24.44
C GLY A 99 -58.78 -13.82 25.89
N ARG A 100 -57.97 -13.24 26.79
CA ARG A 100 -58.40 -12.97 28.18
C ARG A 100 -59.50 -11.92 28.26
N ALA A 101 -59.41 -10.84 27.47
CA ALA A 101 -60.44 -9.80 27.42
C ALA A 101 -61.79 -10.34 26.90
N ALA A 102 -61.76 -11.24 25.91
CA ALA A 102 -62.97 -11.85 25.36
C ALA A 102 -63.66 -12.87 26.30
N LEU A 103 -62.93 -13.45 27.25
CA LEU A 103 -63.47 -14.38 28.26
C LEU A 103 -64.10 -13.66 29.47
N GLU A 104 -63.77 -12.40 29.71
CA GLU A 104 -64.27 -11.61 30.84
C GLU A 104 -65.56 -10.84 30.50
N GLU A 105 -65.87 -10.63 29.21
CA GLU A 105 -67.06 -9.90 28.75
C GLU A 105 -68.30 -10.80 28.49
N GLY A 106 -68.19 -12.12 28.74
CA GLY A 106 -69.22 -13.11 28.44
C GLY A 106 -69.97 -13.68 29.65
N GLY A 107 -70.44 -12.85 30.59
CA GLY A 107 -71.08 -13.30 31.83
C GLY A 107 -72.33 -12.52 32.24
N GLU A 108 -73.50 -12.99 31.79
CA GLU A 108 -74.80 -13.08 32.50
C GLU A 108 -75.22 -11.97 33.50
N VAL A 109 -76.29 -11.23 33.15
CA VAL A 109 -77.51 -11.08 33.99
C VAL A 109 -78.68 -10.87 33.00
N GLY A 110 -79.52 -11.86 32.70
CA GLY A 110 -80.43 -12.48 33.67
C GLY A 110 -81.80 -11.80 33.58
N GLY A 111 -82.52 -12.03 32.48
CA GLY A 111 -83.92 -11.66 32.35
C GLY A 111 -84.78 -12.56 33.23
N GLY A 112 -85.51 -11.97 34.18
CA GLY A 112 -86.40 -12.73 35.06
C GLY A 112 -87.30 -11.84 35.92
N SER A 113 -88.53 -11.67 35.43
CA SER A 113 -89.78 -11.57 36.22
C SER A 113 -89.85 -10.62 37.43
N ALA A 114 -90.65 -9.56 37.28
CA ALA A 114 -91.26 -8.84 38.40
C ALA A 114 -92.16 -9.77 39.24
N PRO A 115 -92.27 -9.54 40.56
CA PRO A 115 -93.50 -8.88 41.03
C PRO A 115 -93.27 -7.83 42.13
N ARG A 116 -93.94 -6.70 41.89
CA ARG A 116 -94.56 -5.74 42.84
C ARG A 116 -94.17 -5.85 44.31
N GLY A 117 -93.46 -4.83 44.80
CA GLY A 117 -93.40 -4.52 46.23
C GLY A 117 -92.46 -3.35 46.52
N ASN A 118 -93.04 -2.22 46.93
CA ASN A 118 -92.40 -1.06 47.53
C ASN A 118 -91.63 -0.12 46.58
N GLY A 119 -92.10 1.14 46.49
CA GLY A 119 -91.55 2.22 45.67
C GLY A 119 -90.21 2.74 46.20
N VAL A 120 -89.17 1.91 46.10
CA VAL A 120 -87.77 2.30 46.26
C VAL A 120 -87.12 2.17 44.90
N SER A 121 -86.20 3.09 44.59
CA SER A 121 -85.24 2.93 43.50
C SER A 121 -85.74 3.03 42.05
N MET A 122 -86.21 4.22 41.65
CA MET A 122 -85.98 4.69 40.26
C MET A 122 -85.08 5.93 40.25
N ARG A 123 -85.15 6.73 41.33
CA ARG A 123 -84.27 7.88 41.58
C ARG A 123 -82.88 7.46 42.07
N GLU A 124 -82.79 6.39 42.85
CA GLU A 124 -81.52 5.78 43.26
C GLU A 124 -80.85 5.08 42.08
N VAL A 125 -81.56 4.27 41.28
CA VAL A 125 -81.00 3.67 40.05
C VAL A 125 -80.50 4.71 39.06
N ASN A 126 -81.21 5.84 38.87
CA ASN A 126 -80.73 6.93 38.00
C ASN A 126 -79.49 7.63 38.59
N GLY A 127 -79.42 7.81 39.91
CA GLY A 127 -78.26 8.37 40.60
C GLY A 127 -77.04 7.43 40.60
N GLU A 128 -77.27 6.13 40.72
CA GLU A 128 -76.25 5.07 40.66
C GLU A 128 -75.70 4.92 39.24
N ILE A 129 -76.54 4.96 38.20
CA ILE A 129 -76.09 4.98 36.80
C ILE A 129 -75.29 6.26 36.50
N ASN A 130 -75.71 7.43 37.02
CA ASN A 130 -74.94 8.66 36.86
C ASN A 130 -73.60 8.64 37.63
N ALA A 131 -73.57 8.06 38.83
CA ALA A 131 -72.34 7.91 39.61
C ALA A 131 -71.38 6.88 38.98
N ALA A 132 -71.91 5.76 38.46
CA ALA A 132 -71.13 4.74 37.75
C ALA A 132 -70.53 5.28 36.44
N THR A 133 -71.30 6.07 35.68
CA THR A 133 -70.78 6.73 34.47
C THR A 133 -69.77 7.84 34.79
N GLN A 134 -69.98 8.61 35.85
CA GLN A 134 -69.05 9.65 36.29
C GLN A 134 -67.71 9.08 36.78
N THR A 135 -67.74 7.99 37.55
CA THR A 135 -66.55 7.26 37.99
C THR A 135 -65.83 6.59 36.82
N HIS A 136 -66.57 6.03 35.86
CA HIS A 136 -65.99 5.50 34.62
C HIS A 136 -65.27 6.58 33.81
N LEU A 137 -65.89 7.74 33.62
CA LEU A 137 -65.29 8.90 32.93
C LEU A 137 -64.05 9.44 33.68
N GLN A 138 -64.09 9.49 35.02
CA GLN A 138 -62.92 9.87 35.83
C GLN A 138 -61.77 8.86 35.70
N ASN A 139 -62.06 7.56 35.66
CA ASN A 139 -61.05 6.53 35.47
C ASN A 139 -60.44 6.62 34.06
N GLN A 140 -61.26 6.81 33.02
CA GLN A 140 -60.79 7.03 31.65
C GLN A 140 -59.93 8.29 31.55
N LEU A 141 -60.35 9.40 32.17
CA LEU A 141 -59.61 10.66 32.17
C LEU A 141 -58.27 10.52 32.90
N THR A 142 -58.25 9.83 34.05
CA THR A 142 -57.01 9.56 34.80
C THR A 142 -56.06 8.68 33.99
N THR A 143 -56.59 7.68 33.28
CA THR A 143 -55.81 6.79 32.41
C THR A 143 -55.27 7.54 31.19
N ALA A 144 -56.07 8.41 30.56
CA ALA A 144 -55.63 9.26 29.46
C ALA A 144 -54.56 10.26 29.92
N GLN A 145 -54.68 10.82 31.12
CA GLN A 145 -53.67 11.72 31.68
C GLN A 145 -52.36 10.99 31.97
N SER A 146 -52.40 9.76 32.50
CA SER A 146 -51.20 8.98 32.76
C SER A 146 -50.49 8.56 31.47
N THR A 147 -51.24 8.20 30.42
CA THR A 147 -50.66 7.89 29.11
C THR A 147 -50.06 9.12 28.44
N ILE A 148 -50.70 10.29 28.53
CA ILE A 148 -50.13 11.56 28.04
C ILE A 148 -48.84 11.88 28.80
N ALA A 149 -48.80 11.73 30.12
CA ALA A 149 -47.60 11.96 30.92
C ALA A 149 -46.46 11.00 30.52
N SER A 150 -46.77 9.72 30.28
CA SER A 150 -45.80 8.73 29.79
C SER A 150 -45.27 9.09 28.40
N LEU A 151 -46.16 9.39 27.45
CA LEU A 151 -45.79 9.74 26.07
C LEU A 151 -44.99 11.06 26.00
N THR A 152 -45.29 12.03 26.86
CA THR A 152 -44.52 13.28 26.92
C THR A 152 -43.12 13.05 27.50
N ALA A 153 -42.99 12.19 28.51
CA ALA A 153 -41.70 11.80 29.06
C ALA A 153 -40.84 11.04 28.01
N THR A 154 -41.42 10.09 27.27
CA THR A 154 -40.70 9.37 26.22
C THR A 154 -40.32 10.28 25.07
N ASN A 155 -41.19 11.18 24.63
CA ASN A 155 -40.89 12.15 23.58
C ASN A 155 -39.77 13.12 23.99
N THR A 156 -39.76 13.55 25.25
CA THR A 156 -38.66 14.37 25.80
C THR A 156 -37.34 13.62 25.78
N SER A 157 -37.33 12.34 26.18
CA SER A 157 -36.14 11.48 26.12
C SER A 157 -35.63 11.27 24.70
N LEU A 158 -36.52 10.98 23.75
CA LEU A 158 -36.16 10.83 22.33
C LEU A 158 -35.60 12.13 21.73
N SER A 159 -36.18 13.27 22.09
CA SER A 159 -35.68 14.59 21.63
C SER A 159 -34.29 14.89 22.18
N ALA A 160 -34.01 14.53 23.43
CA ALA A 160 -32.69 14.66 24.02
C ALA A 160 -31.67 13.76 23.29
N LEU A 161 -32.03 12.50 23.03
CA LEU A 161 -31.19 11.56 22.30
C LEU A 161 -30.89 12.04 20.87
N LEU A 162 -31.88 12.60 20.17
CA LEU A 162 -31.69 13.19 18.84
C LEU A 162 -30.65 14.31 18.89
N THR A 163 -30.75 15.19 19.89
CA THR A 163 -29.81 16.30 20.09
C THR A 163 -28.39 15.79 20.34
N ASP A 164 -28.24 14.73 21.14
CA ASP A 164 -26.94 14.09 21.39
C ASP A 164 -26.36 13.50 20.11
N TYR A 165 -27.15 12.83 19.28
CA TYR A 165 -26.70 12.32 17.98
C TYR A 165 -26.29 13.42 17.03
N GLU A 166 -27.05 14.51 16.95
CA GLU A 166 -26.69 15.68 16.13
C GLU A 166 -25.36 16.26 16.58
N SER A 167 -25.14 16.39 17.89
CA SER A 167 -23.88 16.89 18.45
C SER A 167 -22.70 15.95 18.15
N ALA A 168 -22.90 14.64 18.27
CA ALA A 168 -21.89 13.64 18.00
C ALA A 168 -21.51 13.61 16.52
N LEU A 169 -22.49 13.67 15.62
CA LEU A 169 -22.25 13.75 14.18
C LEU A 169 -21.53 15.04 13.79
N ALA A 170 -21.90 16.17 14.39
CA ALA A 170 -21.20 17.44 14.16
C ALA A 170 -19.73 17.34 14.56
N LEU A 171 -19.43 16.77 15.74
CA LEU A 171 -18.07 16.55 16.21
C LEU A 171 -17.30 15.58 15.28
N LEU A 172 -17.93 14.48 14.87
CA LEU A 172 -17.32 13.49 14.00
C LEU A 172 -16.95 14.12 12.66
N LEU A 173 -17.86 14.90 12.06
CA LEU A 173 -17.60 15.61 10.80
C LEU A 173 -16.50 16.67 10.95
N ASP A 174 -16.46 17.37 12.08
CA ASP A 174 -15.41 18.35 12.39
C ASP A 174 -14.02 17.70 12.48
N LYS A 175 -13.91 16.44 12.88
CA LYS A 175 -12.62 15.71 12.93
C LYS A 175 -12.32 14.92 11.66
N LEU A 176 -13.33 14.33 11.03
CA LEU A 176 -13.16 13.49 9.85
C LEU A 176 -12.69 14.28 8.64
N ARG A 177 -13.27 15.47 8.40
CA ARG A 177 -12.89 16.32 7.26
C ARG A 177 -11.41 16.74 7.29
N PRO A 178 -10.89 17.34 8.37
CA PRO A 178 -9.47 17.69 8.43
C PRO A 178 -8.56 16.46 8.45
N TYR A 179 -8.98 15.36 9.07
CA TYR A 179 -8.20 14.11 9.03
C TYR A 179 -8.05 13.58 7.60
N ALA A 180 -9.15 13.44 6.86
CA ALA A 180 -9.13 12.96 5.48
C ALA A 180 -8.26 13.87 4.59
N TYR A 181 -8.42 15.19 4.72
CA TYR A 181 -7.62 16.15 3.99
C TYR A 181 -6.11 16.05 4.32
N SER A 182 -5.77 16.04 5.61
CA SER A 182 -4.39 15.89 6.07
C SER A 182 -3.77 14.59 5.59
N GLN A 183 -4.53 13.49 5.62
CA GLN A 183 -4.06 12.19 5.18
C GLN A 183 -3.78 12.17 3.68
N THR A 184 -4.71 12.66 2.85
CA THR A 184 -4.49 12.77 1.41
C THR A 184 -3.30 13.69 1.09
N SER A 185 -3.17 14.82 1.79
CA SER A 185 -2.04 15.73 1.64
C SER A 185 -0.71 15.06 1.98
N SER A 186 -0.64 14.28 3.06
CA SER A 186 0.55 13.53 3.46
C SER A 186 0.96 12.49 2.42
N ILE A 187 -0.01 11.72 1.92
CA ILE A 187 0.21 10.72 0.86
C ILE A 187 0.73 11.40 -0.41
N LEU A 188 0.13 12.50 -0.84
CA LEU A 188 0.59 13.25 -2.01
C LEU A 188 2.00 13.83 -1.82
N ALA A 189 2.30 14.36 -0.64
CA ALA A 189 3.64 14.86 -0.31
C ALA A 189 4.69 13.75 -0.38
N LEU A 190 4.36 12.55 0.12
CA LEU A 190 5.22 11.37 0.05
C LEU A 190 5.47 10.94 -1.40
N HIS A 191 4.41 10.84 -2.21
CA HIS A 191 4.55 10.50 -3.64
C HIS A 191 5.40 11.53 -4.38
N LYS A 192 5.18 12.82 -4.14
CA LYS A 192 5.97 13.89 -4.74
C LYS A 192 7.44 13.81 -4.32
N HIS A 193 7.70 13.54 -3.05
CA HIS A 193 9.06 13.38 -2.53
C HIS A 193 9.78 12.21 -3.19
N TYR A 194 9.17 11.02 -3.24
CA TYR A 194 9.79 9.87 -3.91
C TYR A 194 9.96 10.07 -5.40
N GLN A 195 9.01 10.72 -6.08
CA GLN A 195 9.15 11.07 -7.49
C GLN A 195 10.35 12.00 -7.71
N THR A 196 10.53 12.99 -6.82
CA THR A 196 11.68 13.92 -6.87
C THR A 196 12.99 13.17 -6.65
N LEU A 197 13.05 12.25 -5.69
CA LEU A 197 14.24 11.46 -5.42
C LEU A 197 14.60 10.54 -6.60
N LEU A 198 13.60 9.90 -7.22
CA LEU A 198 13.80 9.08 -8.42
C LEU A 198 14.31 9.91 -9.60
N GLU A 199 13.79 11.11 -9.79
CA GLU A 199 14.26 12.01 -10.84
C GLU A 199 15.69 12.50 -10.58
N GLN A 200 16.01 12.81 -9.31
CA GLN A 200 17.38 13.14 -8.90
C GLN A 200 18.34 11.99 -9.21
N GLU A 201 18.03 10.76 -8.79
CA GLU A 201 18.86 9.58 -9.09
C GLU A 201 19.04 9.32 -10.59
N ARG A 202 17.99 9.52 -11.39
CA ARG A 202 18.10 9.42 -12.85
C ARG A 202 19.01 10.50 -13.42
N SER A 203 18.87 11.74 -12.96
CA SER A 203 19.69 12.87 -13.40
C SER A 203 21.17 12.70 -13.02
N THR A 204 21.46 12.24 -11.80
CA THR A 204 22.83 11.97 -11.34
C THR A 204 23.43 10.81 -12.13
N SER A 205 22.69 9.71 -12.31
CA SER A 205 23.11 8.56 -13.12
C SER A 205 23.40 8.95 -14.56
N MET A 206 22.58 9.82 -15.16
CA MET A 206 22.82 10.32 -16.51
C MET A 206 24.06 11.22 -16.56
N SER A 207 24.23 12.12 -15.59
CA SER A 207 25.41 12.99 -15.47
C SER A 207 26.71 12.18 -15.37
N LEU A 208 26.74 11.16 -14.51
CA LEU A 208 27.89 10.26 -14.35
C LEU A 208 28.25 9.53 -15.64
N ARG A 209 27.25 9.11 -16.43
CA ARG A 209 27.50 8.46 -17.73
C ARG A 209 28.07 9.42 -18.76
N ILE A 210 27.61 10.67 -18.76
CA ILE A 210 28.15 11.72 -19.64
C ILE A 210 29.61 12.01 -19.27
N GLU A 211 29.90 12.23 -17.98
CA GLU A 211 31.27 12.46 -17.49
C GLU A 211 32.20 11.30 -17.85
N HIS A 212 31.75 10.05 -17.65
CA HIS A 212 32.52 8.88 -18.04
C HIS A 212 32.80 8.83 -19.55
N ALA A 213 31.81 9.17 -20.38
CA ALA A 213 32.00 9.24 -21.83
C ALA A 213 33.00 10.34 -22.23
N GLU A 214 32.95 11.50 -21.56
CA GLU A 214 33.90 12.60 -21.76
C GLU A 214 35.32 12.20 -21.36
N TRP A 215 35.49 11.51 -20.22
CA TRP A 215 36.78 10.99 -19.78
C TRP A 215 37.32 9.93 -20.72
N GLN A 216 36.48 9.01 -21.19
CA GLN A 216 36.90 8.01 -22.18
C GLN A 216 37.34 8.66 -23.50
N ALA A 217 36.62 9.67 -23.98
CA ALA A 217 37.00 10.43 -25.15
C ALA A 217 38.32 11.21 -24.93
N GLY A 218 38.48 11.82 -23.75
CA GLY A 218 39.70 12.52 -23.35
C GLY A 218 40.91 11.57 -23.30
N LEU A 219 40.75 10.38 -22.73
CA LEU A 219 41.80 9.37 -22.67
C LEU A 219 42.17 8.85 -24.06
N SER A 220 41.20 8.64 -24.97
CA SER A 220 41.48 8.28 -26.36
C SER A 220 42.36 9.34 -27.04
N ARG A 221 42.01 10.62 -26.89
CA ARG A 221 42.80 11.73 -27.45
C ARG A 221 44.22 11.78 -26.89
N VAL A 222 44.39 11.58 -25.58
CA VAL A 222 45.72 11.54 -24.95
C VAL A 222 46.53 10.35 -25.45
N ALA A 223 45.91 9.17 -25.57
CA ALA A 223 46.56 7.97 -26.08
C ALA A 223 46.98 8.13 -27.55
N GLU A 224 46.12 8.72 -28.39
CA GLU A 224 46.45 9.06 -29.78
C GLU A 224 47.61 10.06 -29.85
N ASN A 225 47.58 11.12 -29.05
CA ASN A 225 48.66 12.10 -29.00
C ASN A 225 49.98 11.49 -28.54
N ALA A 226 49.96 10.61 -27.53
CA ALA A 226 51.15 9.90 -27.06
C ALA A 226 51.74 8.98 -28.14
N ARG A 227 50.89 8.23 -28.85
CA ARG A 227 51.32 7.41 -29.99
C ARG A 227 51.92 8.26 -31.11
N ASN A 228 51.30 9.39 -31.43
CA ASN A 228 51.81 10.31 -32.45
C ASN A 228 53.16 10.92 -32.03
N ALA A 229 53.33 11.30 -30.76
CA ALA A 229 54.60 11.82 -30.24
C ALA A 229 55.72 10.78 -30.32
N LEU A 230 55.45 9.53 -29.92
CA LEU A 230 56.42 8.43 -30.06
C LEU A 230 56.77 8.16 -31.53
N ARG A 231 55.78 8.22 -32.43
CA ARG A 231 56.02 8.06 -33.87
C ARG A 231 56.91 9.18 -34.42
N MET A 232 56.62 10.43 -34.07
CA MET A 232 57.44 11.59 -34.47
C MET A 232 58.85 11.49 -33.90
N GLN A 233 59.02 11.05 -32.66
CA GLN A 233 60.34 10.81 -32.08
C GLN A 233 61.11 9.74 -32.87
N GLY A 234 60.48 8.61 -33.18
CA GLY A 234 61.10 7.55 -33.98
C GLY A 234 61.47 8.02 -35.40
N GLU A 235 60.62 8.82 -36.05
CA GLU A 235 60.92 9.45 -37.35
C GLU A 235 62.14 10.39 -37.26
N VAL A 236 62.25 11.19 -36.20
CA VAL A 236 63.40 12.07 -35.96
C VAL A 236 64.68 11.27 -35.70
N GLU A 237 64.63 10.24 -34.85
CA GLU A 237 65.78 9.38 -34.54
C GLU A 237 66.26 8.63 -35.78
N ALA A 238 65.34 8.07 -36.58
CA ALA A 238 65.67 7.41 -37.84
C ALA A 238 66.31 8.38 -38.85
N GLY A 239 65.80 9.61 -38.95
CA GLY A 239 66.39 10.65 -39.80
C GLY A 239 67.81 11.05 -39.37
N LEU A 240 68.05 11.18 -38.05
CA LEU A 240 69.38 11.45 -37.51
C LEU A 240 70.35 10.29 -37.76
N ARG A 241 69.92 9.04 -37.52
CA ARG A 241 70.72 7.84 -37.83
C ARG A 241 71.07 7.77 -39.31
N GLY A 242 70.11 8.04 -40.20
CA GLY A 242 70.35 8.10 -41.64
C GLY A 242 71.41 9.14 -42.02
N ARG A 243 71.34 10.35 -41.43
CA ARG A 243 72.33 11.41 -41.66
C ARG A 243 73.71 11.06 -41.11
N CYS A 244 73.79 10.40 -39.94
CA CYS A 244 75.06 9.90 -39.40
C CYS A 244 75.69 8.87 -40.33
N LYS A 245 74.89 7.91 -40.84
CA LYS A 245 75.33 6.91 -41.82
C LYS A 245 75.84 7.57 -43.10
N GLU A 246 75.08 8.51 -43.69
CA GLU A 246 75.48 9.28 -44.87
C GLU A 246 76.80 10.04 -44.64
N LEU A 247 76.92 10.78 -43.53
CA LEU A 247 78.15 11.49 -43.17
C LEU A 247 79.33 10.54 -42.93
N GLY A 248 79.08 9.35 -42.37
CA GLY A 248 80.09 8.30 -42.20
C GLY A 248 80.61 7.80 -43.54
N GLU A 249 79.71 7.50 -44.49
CA GLU A 249 80.07 7.09 -45.84
C GLU A 249 80.85 8.18 -46.59
N GLU A 250 80.41 9.44 -46.51
CA GLU A 250 81.14 10.58 -47.06
C GLU A 250 82.54 10.70 -46.45
N ASN A 251 82.67 10.58 -45.12
CA ASN A 251 83.96 10.63 -44.43
C ASN A 251 84.90 9.52 -44.90
N ARG A 252 84.37 8.30 -45.05
CA ARG A 252 85.11 7.14 -45.56
C ARG A 252 85.62 7.38 -46.98
N VAL A 253 84.77 7.90 -47.88
CA VAL A 253 85.15 8.23 -49.26
C VAL A 253 86.20 9.34 -49.30
N LEU A 254 86.03 10.40 -48.51
CA LEU A 254 87.00 11.50 -48.40
C LEU A 254 88.36 11.03 -47.88
N ARG A 255 88.39 10.16 -46.86
CA ARG A 255 89.64 9.56 -46.34
C ARG A 255 90.35 8.73 -47.40
N ARG A 256 89.60 7.91 -48.15
CA ARG A 256 90.13 7.13 -49.27
C ARG A 256 90.77 8.01 -50.34
N MET A 257 90.15 9.14 -50.67
CA MET A 257 90.70 10.09 -51.65
C MET A 257 91.99 10.79 -51.19
N VAL A 258 92.16 11.01 -49.88
CA VAL A 258 93.36 11.63 -49.29
C VAL A 258 94.45 10.58 -48.94
N GLY A 259 94.15 9.28 -49.08
CA GLY A 259 95.08 8.19 -48.78
C GLY A 259 95.28 7.94 -47.29
N TRP A 260 94.32 8.35 -46.45
CA TRP A 260 94.30 8.03 -45.02
C TRP A 260 93.59 6.69 -44.78
N GLU A 261 94.04 5.96 -43.76
CA GLU A 261 93.42 4.69 -43.33
C GLU A 261 91.94 4.90 -43.01
N GLU A 262 91.10 3.99 -43.50
CA GLU A 262 89.67 3.99 -43.19
C GLU A 262 89.52 3.72 -41.69
N ARG A 263 88.77 4.58 -41.00
CA ARG A 263 88.42 4.33 -39.61
C ARG A 263 87.32 3.27 -39.62
N GLU A 264 87.44 2.21 -38.81
CA GLU A 264 86.39 1.22 -38.65
C GLU A 264 85.10 1.92 -38.19
N ASP A 265 84.00 1.64 -38.89
CA ASP A 265 82.68 2.22 -38.61
C ASP A 265 82.27 1.78 -37.19
N SER A 266 82.21 2.71 -36.23
CA SER A 266 81.88 2.37 -34.83
C SER A 266 80.38 2.17 -34.58
N ASP A 267 79.58 2.01 -35.64
CA ASP A 267 78.11 1.96 -35.58
C ASP A 267 77.54 0.53 -35.64
N ASP A 268 78.40 -0.50 -35.77
CA ASP A 268 77.96 -1.91 -35.90
C ASP A 268 77.62 -2.59 -34.55
N GLU A 269 77.81 -1.93 -33.39
CA GLU A 269 77.63 -2.58 -32.07
C GLU A 269 76.26 -2.37 -31.39
N ASP A 270 75.36 -1.51 -31.92
CA ASP A 270 74.15 -1.11 -31.19
C ASP A 270 72.81 -1.70 -31.72
N GLU A 271 72.82 -2.56 -32.75
CA GLU A 271 71.57 -3.09 -33.34
C GLU A 271 71.04 -4.39 -32.69
N ASP A 272 71.76 -5.01 -31.75
CA ASP A 272 71.40 -6.33 -31.18
C ASP A 272 70.83 -6.31 -29.74
N SER A 273 70.50 -5.14 -29.18
CA SER A 273 69.84 -5.10 -27.86
C SER A 273 68.71 -4.06 -27.78
N VAL A 274 67.48 -4.50 -28.09
CA VAL A 274 66.20 -4.28 -27.36
C VAL A 274 65.07 -5.01 -28.09
#